data_AF-A0A1S6J658-F1
#
_entry.id   AF-A0A1S6J658-F1
#
_cell.length_a   1.000
_cell.length_b   1.000
_cell.length_c   1.000
_cell.angle_alpha   90.00
_cell.angle_beta   90.00
_cell.angle_gamma   90.00
#
_symmetry.space_group_name_H-M   'P 1'
#
loop_
_entity.id
_entity.type
_entity.pdbx_description
1 polymer ?
#
loop_
_entity_poly.entity_id
_entity_poly.type
_entity_poly.pdbx_seq_one_letter_code
_entity_poly.pdbx_strand_id
1 'polypeptide(L)'
;MSFSSSPPRPPSGPRRRSLLASAAGAALLVGCSGAPGDGGPKGGPPAAERARARAARDSEKLAGRYAAVITAHPGLAERLGPLRAETVRHAEAFGAVRAASPGASPSVSARAAGPEDDASAVPAAEKDALALLAAAERELAGRRSGALLEVPGELARLLASVAAAGSAHVYLLTEGDG
;
A
#
# COMPACT_ATOMS: atom_id res chain seq x y z
N MET A 1 37.55 54.60 -1.81
CA MET A 1 37.97 53.47 -2.66
C MET A 1 36.88 53.26 -3.69
N SER A 2 37.23 53.50 -4.95
CA SER A 2 36.46 53.35 -6.20
C SER A 2 36.14 51.85 -6.48
N PHE A 3 35.27 51.35 -7.38
CA PHE A 3 34.41 51.81 -8.48
C PHE A 3 33.18 50.86 -8.53
N SER A 4 31.95 51.34 -8.71
CA SER A 4 31.14 51.33 -9.94
C SER A 4 30.69 49.98 -10.53
N SER A 5 29.44 49.62 -10.21
CA SER A 5 28.31 49.16 -11.07
C SER A 5 28.50 48.43 -12.42
N SER A 6 27.93 47.20 -12.48
CA SER A 6 26.86 46.73 -13.40
C SER A 6 27.16 46.35 -14.90
N PRO A 7 26.23 45.70 -15.66
CA PRO A 7 26.25 44.26 -16.04
C PRO A 7 26.28 44.00 -17.59
N PRO A 8 25.49 43.07 -18.21
CA PRO A 8 25.89 41.76 -18.77
C PRO A 8 25.81 41.62 -20.32
N ARG A 9 26.36 40.52 -20.91
CA ARG A 9 25.71 39.56 -21.88
C ARG A 9 26.71 38.61 -22.63
N PRO A 10 26.24 37.46 -23.20
CA PRO A 10 27.01 36.30 -23.73
C PRO A 10 27.08 36.29 -25.30
N PRO A 11 27.25 35.17 -26.05
CA PRO A 11 28.18 34.00 -26.07
C PRO A 11 28.99 33.89 -27.41
N SER A 12 29.94 32.94 -27.57
CA SER A 12 30.38 32.23 -28.83
C SER A 12 31.78 31.60 -28.63
N GLY A 13 32.04 30.28 -28.74
CA GLY A 13 32.14 29.49 -29.98
C GLY A 13 33.21 28.36 -29.84
N PRO A 14 33.40 27.45 -30.82
CA PRO A 14 33.78 26.03 -30.59
C PRO A 14 35.19 25.60 -31.05
N ARG A 15 35.73 24.52 -30.46
CA ARG A 15 36.64 23.49 -31.07
C ARG A 15 36.41 22.18 -30.28
N ARG A 16 35.87 21.05 -30.75
CA ARG A 16 36.01 20.22 -31.97
C ARG A 16 37.44 19.75 -32.27
N ARG A 17 37.94 18.79 -31.46
CA ARG A 17 38.89 17.70 -31.79
C ARG A 17 39.11 16.87 -30.52
N SER A 18 38.38 15.77 -30.34
CA SER A 18 38.78 14.41 -30.73
C SER A 18 39.92 13.84 -29.89
N LEU A 19 39.56 13.17 -28.79
CA LEU A 19 40.16 11.89 -28.44
C LEU A 19 39.04 10.92 -28.11
N LEU A 20 38.61 10.19 -29.14
CA LEU A 20 37.87 8.94 -29.01
C LEU A 20 38.88 7.89 -28.57
N ALA A 21 38.79 7.44 -27.32
CA ALA A 21 39.36 6.17 -26.89
C ALA A 21 38.20 5.19 -26.69
N SER A 22 37.86 4.48 -27.77
CA SER A 22 37.01 3.29 -27.74
C SER A 22 37.71 2.20 -26.93
N ALA A 23 37.12 1.83 -25.79
CA ALA A 23 37.22 0.48 -25.27
C ALA A 23 35.85 -0.18 -25.48
N ALA A 24 35.81 -1.13 -26.40
CA ALA A 24 34.62 -1.91 -26.72
C ALA A 24 34.23 -2.77 -25.52
N GLY A 25 32.99 -2.61 -25.07
CA GLY A 25 32.32 -3.46 -24.09
C GLY A 25 30.82 -3.42 -24.36
N ALA A 26 30.41 -4.05 -25.46
CA ALA A 26 29.00 -4.22 -25.79
C ALA A 26 28.40 -5.35 -24.94
N ALA A 27 27.54 -5.00 -23.98
CA ALA A 27 26.42 -5.84 -23.54
C ALA A 27 25.39 -4.98 -22.79
N LEU A 28 24.39 -4.51 -23.55
CA LEU A 28 22.99 -4.23 -23.22
C LEU A 28 22.63 -3.78 -21.79
N LEU A 29 21.99 -2.59 -21.72
CA LEU A 29 21.08 -2.21 -20.65
C LEU A 29 19.91 -3.21 -20.57
N VAL A 30 20.08 -4.26 -19.76
CA VAL A 30 19.00 -5.13 -19.32
C VAL A 30 18.44 -4.56 -18.03
N GLY A 31 17.15 -4.22 -18.07
CA GLY A 31 16.36 -3.80 -16.93
C GLY A 31 16.20 -4.90 -15.88
N CYS A 32 15.47 -4.56 -14.82
CA CYS A 32 15.04 -5.46 -13.76
C CYS A 32 14.56 -6.84 -14.29
N SER A 33 15.41 -7.85 -14.14
CA SER A 33 14.98 -9.25 -14.03
C SER A 33 15.98 -10.00 -13.18
N GLY A 34 15.52 -10.44 -12.02
CA GLY A 34 16.29 -11.24 -11.09
C GLY A 34 16.68 -12.58 -11.71
N ALA A 35 17.90 -13.02 -11.43
CA ALA A 35 18.39 -14.34 -11.80
C ALA A 35 17.54 -15.45 -11.16
N PRO A 36 17.30 -16.58 -11.84
CA PRO A 36 16.77 -17.76 -11.18
C PRO A 36 17.89 -18.43 -10.39
N GLY A 37 17.94 -18.14 -9.09
CA GLY A 37 18.67 -18.97 -8.13
C GLY A 37 17.85 -20.22 -7.85
N ASP A 38 18.29 -21.36 -8.38
CA ASP A 38 17.80 -22.68 -8.02
C ASP A 38 18.47 -23.12 -6.69
N GLY A 39 17.66 -23.45 -5.67
CA GLY A 39 18.12 -24.13 -4.45
C GLY A 39 17.87 -23.41 -3.11
N GLY A 40 16.63 -23.48 -2.58
CA GLY A 40 16.24 -23.11 -1.20
C GLY A 40 14.77 -23.45 -0.94
N PRO A 41 14.34 -23.77 0.30
CA PRO A 41 13.27 -24.74 0.58
C PRO A 41 11.91 -24.40 -0.04
N LYS A 42 11.18 -25.46 -0.44
CA LYS A 42 9.84 -25.49 -1.07
C LYS A 42 8.72 -24.84 -0.21
N GLY A 43 8.82 -23.54 0.08
CA GLY A 43 7.97 -22.80 1.04
C GLY A 43 7.10 -21.67 0.45
N GLY A 44 7.08 -21.47 -0.86
CA GLY A 44 6.14 -20.58 -1.58
C GLY A 44 5.94 -21.17 -2.97
N PRO A 45 4.84 -20.95 -3.73
CA PRO A 45 3.86 -19.85 -3.78
C PRO A 45 2.56 -19.88 -2.94
N PRO A 46 2.04 -21.01 -2.40
CA PRO A 46 0.66 -21.02 -1.90
C PRO A 46 0.46 -20.27 -0.58
N ALA A 47 1.45 -20.28 0.32
CA ALA A 47 1.34 -19.63 1.63
C ALA A 47 1.34 -18.10 1.52
N ALA A 48 2.27 -17.55 0.73
CA ALA A 48 2.35 -16.12 0.43
C ALA A 48 1.12 -15.63 -0.35
N GLU A 49 0.65 -16.40 -1.34
CA GLU A 49 -0.57 -16.05 -2.07
C GLU A 49 -1.81 -16.07 -1.17
N ARG A 50 -1.93 -17.08 -0.29
CA ARG A 50 -3.00 -17.12 0.72
C ARG A 50 -2.90 -15.94 1.69
N ALA A 51 -1.70 -15.57 2.13
CA ALA A 51 -1.50 -14.42 3.01
C ALA A 51 -1.91 -13.12 2.34
N ARG A 52 -1.53 -12.93 1.07
CA ARG A 52 -1.94 -11.80 0.24
C ARG A 52 -3.46 -11.74 0.06
N ALA A 53 -4.07 -12.87 -0.27
CA ALA A 53 -5.52 -12.95 -0.45
C ALA A 53 -6.30 -12.68 0.86
N ARG A 54 -5.76 -13.11 2.00
CA ARG A 54 -6.30 -12.74 3.32
C ARG A 54 -6.19 -11.24 3.58
N ALA A 55 -5.01 -10.66 3.35
CA ALA A 55 -4.78 -9.24 3.55
C ALA A 55 -5.69 -8.35 2.68
N ALA A 56 -5.97 -8.75 1.43
CA ALA A 56 -6.95 -8.09 0.58
C ALA A 56 -8.35 -8.12 1.20
N ARG A 57 -8.86 -9.32 1.53
CA ARG A 57 -10.21 -9.49 2.13
C ARG A 57 -10.38 -8.78 3.47
N ASP A 58 -9.36 -8.84 4.33
CA ASP A 58 -9.38 -8.13 5.61
C ASP A 58 -9.47 -6.61 5.41
N SER A 59 -8.76 -6.08 4.41
CA SER A 59 -8.81 -4.65 4.06
C SER A 59 -10.18 -4.26 3.48
N GLU A 60 -10.78 -5.11 2.63
CA GLU A 60 -12.14 -4.91 2.13
C GLU A 60 -13.18 -4.91 3.26
N LYS A 61 -13.09 -5.88 4.20
CA LYS A 61 -13.98 -5.94 5.38
C LYS A 61 -13.87 -4.67 6.22
N LEU A 62 -12.65 -4.17 6.44
CA LEU A 62 -12.42 -2.93 7.17
C LEU A 62 -12.98 -1.71 6.43
N ALA A 63 -12.80 -1.61 5.12
CA ALA A 63 -13.41 -0.55 4.31
C ALA A 63 -14.96 -0.58 4.37
N GLY A 64 -15.54 -1.77 4.45
CA GLY A 64 -16.97 -1.98 4.69
C GLY A 64 -17.41 -1.46 6.07
N ARG A 65 -16.62 -1.70 7.13
CA ARG A 65 -16.88 -1.15 8.47
C ARG A 65 -16.84 0.38 8.49
N TYR A 66 -15.86 1.00 7.83
CA TYR A 66 -15.83 2.45 7.65
C TYR A 66 -17.08 2.97 6.92
N ALA A 67 -17.51 2.32 5.84
CA ALA A 67 -18.71 2.72 5.11
C ALA A 67 -19.98 2.61 5.97
N ALA A 68 -20.10 1.56 6.79
CA ALA A 68 -21.21 1.38 7.71
C ALA A 68 -21.25 2.48 8.77
N VAL A 69 -20.10 2.85 9.35
CA VAL A 69 -20.01 3.95 10.32
C VAL A 69 -20.37 5.29 9.68
N ILE A 70 -19.87 5.59 8.48
CA ILE A 70 -20.21 6.82 7.75
C ILE A 70 -21.72 6.89 7.46
N THR A 71 -22.34 5.75 7.15
CA THR A 71 -23.78 5.67 6.88
C THR A 71 -24.61 5.92 8.14
N ALA A 72 -24.19 5.36 9.27
CA ALA A 72 -24.86 5.56 10.56
C ALA A 72 -24.62 6.95 11.17
N HIS A 73 -23.45 7.53 10.91
CA HIS A 73 -22.99 8.82 11.45
C HIS A 73 -22.52 9.75 10.33
N PRO A 74 -23.44 10.38 9.57
CA PRO A 74 -23.07 11.23 8.43
C PRO A 74 -22.17 12.42 8.80
N GLY A 75 -22.25 12.90 10.05
CA GLY A 75 -21.38 13.97 10.57
C GLY A 75 -19.89 13.60 10.58
N LEU A 76 -19.56 12.31 10.60
CA LEU A 76 -18.19 11.80 10.56
C LEU A 76 -17.65 11.60 9.13
N ALA A 77 -18.47 11.81 8.10
CA ALA A 77 -18.12 11.49 6.71
C ALA A 77 -16.85 12.18 6.22
N GLU A 78 -16.69 13.48 6.50
CA GLU A 78 -15.50 14.25 6.10
C GLU A 78 -14.22 13.74 6.77
N ARG A 79 -14.31 13.34 8.05
CA ARG A 79 -13.17 12.80 8.80
C ARG A 79 -12.82 11.38 8.36
N LEU A 80 -13.81 10.53 8.15
CA LEU A 80 -13.62 9.10 7.87
C LEU A 80 -13.45 8.78 6.38
N GLY A 81 -13.87 9.66 5.49
CA GLY A 81 -13.78 9.49 4.04
C GLY A 81 -12.35 9.18 3.55
N PRO A 82 -11.35 10.00 3.91
CA PRO A 82 -9.95 9.74 3.54
C PRO A 82 -9.42 8.41 4.07
N LEU A 83 -9.67 8.08 5.34
CA LEU A 83 -9.24 6.83 5.98
C LEU A 83 -9.85 5.59 5.29
N ARG A 84 -11.14 5.67 4.92
CA ARG A 84 -11.82 4.65 4.14
C ARG A 84 -11.17 4.48 2.76
N ALA A 85 -10.89 5.58 2.07
CA ALA A 85 -10.28 5.56 0.74
C ALA A 85 -8.89 4.92 0.76
N GLU A 86 -8.08 5.21 1.77
CA GLU A 86 -6.78 4.53 1.97
C GLU A 86 -6.96 3.03 2.22
N THR A 87 -7.93 2.64 3.04
CA THR A 87 -8.23 1.22 3.29
C THR A 87 -8.65 0.46 2.01
N VAL A 88 -9.41 1.10 1.12
CA VAL A 88 -9.74 0.56 -0.20
C VAL A 88 -8.46 0.40 -1.04
N ARG A 89 -7.59 1.41 -1.08
CA ARG A 89 -6.31 1.33 -1.78
C ARG A 89 -5.40 0.22 -1.24
N HIS A 90 -5.43 -0.04 0.06
CA HIS A 90 -4.71 -1.18 0.65
C HIS A 90 -5.23 -2.52 0.12
N ALA A 91 -6.56 -2.69 0.02
CA ALA A 91 -7.15 -3.88 -0.58
C ALA A 91 -6.70 -4.06 -2.05
N GLU A 92 -6.76 -2.97 -2.82
CA GLU A 92 -6.28 -2.94 -4.20
C GLU A 92 -4.80 -3.28 -4.31
N ALA A 93 -3.94 -2.77 -3.43
CA ALA A 93 -2.50 -3.10 -3.44
C ALA A 93 -2.25 -4.60 -3.23
N PHE A 94 -3.06 -5.27 -2.40
CA PHE A 94 -3.00 -6.72 -2.24
C PHE A 94 -3.64 -7.47 -3.42
N GLY A 95 -4.68 -6.94 -4.06
CA GLY A 95 -5.38 -7.57 -5.20
C GLY A 95 -4.71 -7.38 -6.58
N ALA A 96 -4.13 -6.22 -6.83
CA ALA A 96 -3.62 -5.79 -8.14
C ALA A 96 -2.42 -6.59 -8.65
N VAL A 97 -1.62 -7.19 -7.76
CA VAL A 97 -0.45 -7.99 -8.16
C VAL A 97 -0.82 -9.32 -8.83
N ARG A 98 -2.11 -9.72 -8.82
CA ARG A 98 -2.58 -10.84 -9.66
C ARG A 98 -2.70 -10.48 -11.14
N ALA A 99 -2.90 -9.20 -11.48
CA ALA A 99 -3.08 -8.75 -12.86
C ALA A 99 -1.75 -8.64 -13.66
N ALA A 100 -0.60 -8.64 -12.98
CA ALA A 100 0.71 -8.52 -13.63
C ALA A 100 1.26 -9.86 -14.20
N SER A 101 0.52 -10.97 -14.07
CA SER A 101 0.86 -12.25 -14.72
C SER A 101 0.05 -12.40 -16.02
N PRO A 102 0.70 -12.50 -17.21
CA PRO A 102 -0.02 -12.69 -18.46
C PRO A 102 -0.60 -14.11 -18.49
N GLY A 103 -1.89 -14.25 -18.20
CA GLY A 103 -2.60 -15.52 -18.30
C GLY A 103 -3.75 -15.74 -17.33
N ALA A 104 -3.89 -14.92 -16.28
CA ALA A 104 -5.03 -15.04 -15.39
C ALA A 104 -6.26 -14.32 -15.97
N SER A 105 -7.14 -15.07 -16.63
CA SER A 105 -8.49 -14.58 -16.97
C SER A 105 -9.20 -14.09 -15.69
N PRO A 106 -10.00 -13.00 -15.74
CA PRO A 106 -10.75 -12.55 -14.58
C PRO A 106 -11.92 -13.51 -14.32
N SER A 107 -11.67 -14.60 -13.59
CA SER A 107 -12.76 -15.35 -12.97
C SER A 107 -13.26 -14.54 -11.78
N VAL A 108 -14.26 -13.71 -12.03
CA VAL A 108 -15.09 -13.08 -11.00
C VAL A 108 -15.96 -14.18 -10.39
N SER A 109 -15.38 -14.98 -9.48
CA SER A 109 -16.20 -15.78 -8.57
C SER A 109 -16.76 -14.84 -7.52
N ALA A 110 -17.90 -14.23 -7.85
CA ALA A 110 -18.83 -13.70 -6.87
C ALA A 110 -19.38 -14.87 -6.05
N ARG A 111 -18.58 -15.38 -5.11
CA ARG A 111 -19.10 -16.23 -4.05
C ARG A 111 -19.74 -15.28 -3.06
N ALA A 112 -21.07 -15.23 -3.07
CA ALA A 112 -21.83 -14.64 -2.00
C ALA A 112 -21.33 -15.24 -0.69
N ALA A 113 -20.57 -14.45 0.08
CA ALA A 113 -20.42 -14.72 1.49
C ALA A 113 -21.84 -14.62 2.05
N GLY A 114 -22.33 -15.70 2.65
CA GLY A 114 -23.50 -15.63 3.51
C GLY A 114 -23.27 -14.58 4.59
N PRO A 115 -24.32 -14.14 5.31
CA PRO A 115 -24.17 -13.18 6.38
C PRO A 115 -23.32 -13.83 7.48
N GLU A 116 -22.01 -13.59 7.45
CA GLU A 116 -21.13 -13.83 8.58
C GLU A 116 -21.55 -12.78 9.62
N ASP A 117 -22.27 -13.30 10.61
CA ASP A 117 -22.97 -12.68 11.72
C ASP A 117 -22.01 -11.99 12.69
N ASP A 118 -21.32 -10.98 12.17
CA ASP A 118 -20.34 -10.17 12.91
C ASP A 118 -20.42 -8.70 12.47
N ALA A 119 -21.61 -8.32 11.98
CA ALA A 119 -22.06 -6.94 11.97
C ALA A 119 -22.39 -6.57 13.41
N SER A 120 -21.35 -6.41 14.24
CA SER A 120 -21.49 -5.67 15.49
C SER A 120 -22.17 -4.36 15.12
N ALA A 121 -23.43 -4.21 15.56
CA ALA A 121 -24.25 -3.09 15.18
C ALA A 121 -23.46 -1.80 15.44
N VAL A 122 -23.43 -0.89 14.46
CA VAL A 122 -22.68 0.36 14.63
C VAL A 122 -23.21 1.06 15.88
N PRO A 123 -22.34 1.36 16.88
CA PRO A 123 -22.77 2.01 18.10
C PRO A 123 -23.52 3.32 17.81
N ALA A 124 -24.55 3.62 18.60
CA ALA A 124 -25.38 4.81 18.40
C ALA A 124 -24.65 6.12 18.77
N ALA A 125 -23.62 6.05 19.61
CA ALA A 125 -22.78 7.20 19.93
C ALA A 125 -21.59 7.29 18.96
N GLU A 126 -21.32 8.48 18.42
CA GLU A 126 -20.19 8.72 17.50
C GLU A 126 -18.86 8.29 18.10
N LYS A 127 -18.62 8.61 19.38
CA LYS A 127 -17.41 8.24 20.11
C LYS A 127 -17.19 6.73 20.16
N ASP A 128 -18.26 5.98 20.43
CA ASP A 128 -18.18 4.52 20.49
C ASP A 128 -17.97 3.92 19.09
N ALA A 129 -18.52 4.54 18.04
CA ALA A 129 -18.28 4.15 16.66
C ALA A 129 -16.83 4.41 16.21
N LEU A 130 -16.22 5.53 16.64
CA LEU A 130 -14.81 5.81 16.43
C LEU A 130 -13.92 4.82 17.18
N ALA A 131 -14.24 4.51 18.44
CA ALA A 131 -13.54 3.51 19.23
C ALA A 131 -13.61 2.11 18.60
N LEU A 132 -14.77 1.74 18.02
CA LEU A 132 -14.93 0.50 17.26
C LEU A 132 -13.99 0.44 16.05
N LEU A 133 -13.90 1.52 15.26
CA LEU A 133 -12.98 1.59 14.13
C LEU A 133 -11.51 1.53 14.58
N ALA A 134 -11.15 2.23 15.67
CA ALA A 134 -9.80 2.23 16.20
C ALA A 134 -9.39 0.84 16.71
N ALA A 135 -10.31 0.11 17.34
CA ALA A 135 -10.07 -1.28 17.74
C ALA A 135 -9.88 -2.19 16.52
N ALA A 136 -10.71 -2.05 15.48
CA ALA A 136 -10.59 -2.83 14.27
C ALA A 136 -9.27 -2.58 13.51
N GLU A 137 -8.84 -1.33 13.40
CA GLU A 137 -7.55 -0.97 12.80
C GLU A 137 -6.38 -1.54 13.61
N ARG A 138 -6.42 -1.40 14.94
CA ARG A 138 -5.36 -1.93 15.83
C ARG A 138 -5.25 -3.44 15.75
N GLU A 139 -6.37 -4.15 15.77
CA GLU A 139 -6.42 -5.60 15.63
C GLU A 139 -5.79 -6.04 14.30
N LEU A 140 -6.20 -5.41 13.20
CA LEU A 140 -5.72 -5.78 11.88
C LEU A 140 -4.25 -5.40 11.67
N ALA A 141 -3.79 -4.25 12.17
CA ALA A 141 -2.37 -3.89 12.21
C ALA A 141 -1.56 -4.93 12.99
N GLY A 142 -2.07 -5.39 14.15
CA GLY A 142 -1.45 -6.45 14.94
C GLY A 142 -1.34 -7.78 14.16
N ARG A 143 -2.45 -8.21 13.53
CA ARG A 143 -2.45 -9.43 12.68
C ARG A 143 -1.46 -9.34 11.52
N ARG A 144 -1.39 -8.19 10.85
CA ARG A 144 -0.44 -7.95 9.74
C ARG A 144 1.02 -7.97 10.23
N SER A 145 1.30 -7.34 11.36
CA SER A 145 2.64 -7.35 11.98
C SER A 145 3.08 -8.76 12.39
N GLY A 146 2.17 -9.57 12.94
CA GLY A 146 2.47 -10.97 13.26
C GLY A 146 2.75 -11.82 12.01
N ALA A 147 2.04 -11.56 10.91
CA ALA A 147 2.22 -12.28 9.65
C ALA A 147 3.54 -11.97 8.93
N LEU A 148 4.29 -10.95 9.35
CA LEU A 148 5.57 -10.58 8.72
C LEU A 148 6.61 -11.70 8.79
N LEU A 149 6.54 -12.55 9.82
CA LEU A 149 7.45 -13.69 10.00
C LEU A 149 7.16 -14.85 9.03
N GLU A 150 5.96 -14.85 8.43
CA GLU A 150 5.44 -15.96 7.64
C GLU A 150 5.48 -15.70 6.13
N VAL A 151 5.91 -14.50 5.71
CA VAL A 151 5.95 -14.12 4.30
C VAL A 151 7.31 -13.55 3.89
N PRO A 152 7.80 -13.84 2.67
CA PRO A 152 9.08 -13.35 2.21
C PRO A 152 9.01 -11.97 1.55
N GLY A 153 10.15 -11.28 1.57
CA GLY A 153 10.49 -10.21 0.64
C GLY A 153 9.48 -9.07 0.54
N GLU A 154 9.03 -8.79 -0.69
CA GLU A 154 8.20 -7.63 -0.99
C GLU A 154 6.82 -7.69 -0.32
N LEU A 155 6.26 -8.90 -0.11
CA LEU A 155 4.97 -9.04 0.58
C LEU A 155 5.09 -8.65 2.05
N ALA A 156 6.21 -8.99 2.72
CA ALA A 156 6.47 -8.57 4.09
C ALA A 156 6.57 -7.03 4.17
N ARG A 157 7.28 -6.40 3.24
CA ARG A 157 7.40 -4.93 3.19
C ARG A 157 6.06 -4.25 3.00
N LEU A 158 5.24 -4.76 2.08
CA LEU A 158 3.88 -4.24 1.87
C LEU A 158 3.03 -4.41 3.12
N LEU A 159 3.01 -5.59 3.75
CA LEU A 159 2.28 -5.81 5.00
C LEU A 159 2.74 -4.87 6.12
N ALA A 160 4.04 -4.65 6.27
CA ALA A 160 4.60 -3.77 7.28
C ALA A 160 4.18 -2.31 7.04
N SER A 161 4.24 -1.85 5.79
CA SER A 161 3.79 -0.50 5.41
C SER A 161 2.31 -0.31 5.71
N VAL A 162 1.45 -1.29 5.39
CA VAL A 162 0.01 -1.21 5.64
C VAL A 162 -0.30 -1.33 7.14
N ALA A 163 0.45 -2.12 7.90
CA ALA A 163 0.32 -2.20 9.36
C ALA A 163 0.70 -0.87 10.04
N ALA A 164 1.73 -0.19 9.54
CA ALA A 164 2.12 1.13 10.01
C ALA A 164 1.05 2.19 9.68
N ALA A 165 0.50 2.18 8.46
CA ALA A 165 -0.61 3.05 8.08
C ALA A 165 -1.85 2.84 8.99
N GLY A 166 -2.23 1.58 9.24
CA GLY A 166 -3.31 1.25 10.19
C GLY A 166 -3.03 1.79 11.60
N SER A 167 -1.78 1.75 12.06
CA SER A 167 -1.40 2.33 13.35
C SER A 167 -1.53 3.86 13.37
N ALA A 168 -1.24 4.54 12.26
CA ALA A 168 -1.49 5.97 12.10
C ALA A 168 -3.01 6.29 12.06
N HIS A 169 -3.81 5.44 11.42
CA HIS A 169 -5.27 5.58 11.44
C HIS A 169 -5.83 5.48 12.86
N VAL A 170 -5.33 4.53 13.66
CA VAL A 170 -5.71 4.41 15.08
C VAL A 170 -5.48 5.73 15.82
N TYR A 171 -4.31 6.35 15.63
CA TYR A 171 -4.01 7.65 16.22
C TYR A 171 -5.02 8.72 15.76
N LEU A 172 -5.26 8.86 14.45
CA LEU A 172 -6.21 9.82 13.91
C LEU A 172 -7.66 9.60 14.38
N LEU A 173 -8.05 8.36 14.67
CA LEU A 173 -9.36 8.02 15.20
C LEU A 173 -9.49 8.38 16.69
N THR A 174 -8.41 8.32 17.46
CA THR A 174 -8.43 8.62 18.91
C THR A 174 -8.19 10.09 19.27
N GLU A 175 -7.47 10.86 18.45
CA GLU A 175 -7.10 12.25 18.77
C GLU A 175 -8.25 13.25 18.64
N GLY A 176 -9.33 12.90 17.94
CA GLY A 176 -10.52 13.76 17.81
C GLY A 176 -11.49 13.68 19.00
N ASP A 177 -11.18 12.88 20.03
CA ASP A 177 -12.01 12.66 21.22
C ASP A 177 -11.52 13.43 22.46
N GLY A 178 -10.52 14.31 22.28
CA GLY A 178 -9.87 15.11 23.33
C GLY A 178 -10.41 16.53 23.46
#